data_AF-A0A2E9TY01-F1
#
_entry.id   AF-A0A2E9TY01-F1
#
_cell.length_a   1.000
_cell.length_b   1.000
_cell.length_c   1.000
_cell.angle_alpha   90.00
_cell.angle_beta   90.00
_cell.angle_gamma   90.00
#
_symmetry.space_group_name_H-M   'P 1'
#
loop_
_entity.id
_entity.type
_entity.pdbx_description
1 polymer ?
#
loop_
_entity_poly.entity_id
_entity_poly.type
_entity_poly.pdbx_seq_one_letter_code
_entity_poly.pdbx_strand_id
1 'polypeptide(L)'
;MIGATVWHQDHGVVTDEADETDMITVWFSLTDTPEEAGPLFVVPGTHKGDLLTHCNNYDGNGSVFKGGRQIPMKLFDHENGVPLPMKRGSAIFMHKRTVHSSLPNISNRMRWSFDLRYNPTGQSTGRSAFPGFIARSRNNPKSELRDPVLWKKMWLDCRKKMSQINQKGSDEIKFSRWEDGHPDCEA
;
A
#
# COMPACT_ATOMS: atom_id res chain seq x y z
N MET A 1 14.97 14.24 -3.52
CA MET A 1 14.86 12.85 -4.02
C MET A 1 13.43 12.41 -3.70
N ILE A 2 12.56 12.20 -4.68
CA ILE A 2 11.24 11.59 -4.43
C ILE A 2 11.55 10.11 -4.22
N GLY A 3 11.92 9.79 -2.98
CA GLY A 3 12.72 8.63 -2.59
C GLY A 3 11.89 7.40 -2.29
N ALA A 4 12.56 6.25 -2.32
CA ALA A 4 12.06 4.90 -2.06
C ALA A 4 10.82 4.80 -1.14
N THR A 5 9.86 3.96 -1.52
CA THR A 5 8.81 3.50 -0.60
C THR A 5 9.44 2.73 0.55
N VAL A 6 9.17 3.16 1.79
CA VAL A 6 9.65 2.52 3.01
C VAL A 6 9.11 1.09 3.20
N TRP A 7 9.77 0.31 4.06
CA TRP A 7 9.27 -1.01 4.46
C TRP A 7 7.89 -0.91 5.12
N HIS A 8 6.93 -1.66 4.59
CA HIS A 8 5.56 -1.71 5.10
C HIS A 8 4.86 -3.02 4.72
N GLN A 9 3.68 -3.22 5.30
CA GLN A 9 2.69 -4.22 4.90
C GLN A 9 1.43 -3.47 4.45
N ASP A 10 0.74 -3.94 3.41
CA ASP A 10 -0.49 -3.30 2.93
C ASP A 10 -1.58 -3.26 4.01
N HIS A 11 -1.60 -4.27 4.88
CA HIS A 11 -2.48 -4.37 6.05
C HIS A 11 -2.15 -3.31 7.13
N GLY A 12 -0.93 -2.79 7.14
CA GLY A 12 -0.50 -1.71 8.03
C GLY A 12 -0.90 -0.32 7.55
N VAL A 13 -1.37 -0.17 6.30
CA VAL A 13 -1.73 1.13 5.69
C VAL A 13 -3.24 1.25 5.41
N VAL A 14 -4.03 0.43 6.10
CA VAL A 14 -5.50 0.45 6.15
C VAL A 14 -5.95 0.47 7.61
N THR A 15 -7.22 0.76 7.87
CA THR A 15 -7.78 0.71 9.23
C THR A 15 -7.90 -0.73 9.75
N ASP A 16 -8.05 -0.85 11.06
CA ASP A 16 -8.32 -2.09 11.80
C ASP A 16 -9.61 -2.80 11.36
N GLU A 17 -10.57 -2.09 10.75
CA GLU A 17 -11.75 -2.71 10.12
C GLU A 17 -11.39 -3.78 9.06
N ALA A 18 -10.17 -3.76 8.51
CA ALA A 18 -9.70 -4.73 7.51
C ALA A 18 -8.87 -5.89 8.11
N ASP A 19 -8.91 -6.12 9.42
CA ASP A 19 -8.17 -7.21 10.08
C ASP A 19 -8.54 -8.59 9.59
N GLU A 20 -9.84 -8.82 9.42
CA GLU A 20 -10.39 -10.07 8.89
C GLU A 20 -10.60 -10.04 7.36
N THR A 21 -10.17 -8.98 6.66
CA THR A 21 -10.33 -8.88 5.21
C THR A 21 -9.31 -9.73 4.47
N ASP A 22 -9.78 -10.60 3.58
CA ASP A 22 -8.95 -11.35 2.64
C ASP A 22 -8.51 -10.44 1.49
N MET A 23 -7.45 -9.67 1.72
CA MET A 23 -6.95 -8.69 0.76
C MET A 23 -5.77 -9.22 -0.04
N ILE A 24 -5.84 -9.06 -1.35
CA ILE A 24 -4.74 -9.28 -2.28
C ILE A 24 -4.40 -7.99 -3.01
N THR A 25 -3.11 -7.69 -3.08
CA THR A 25 -2.56 -6.59 -3.87
C THR A 25 -2.07 -7.14 -5.20
N VAL A 26 -2.46 -6.48 -6.29
CA VAL A 26 -2.00 -6.74 -7.65
C VAL A 26 -1.22 -5.52 -8.09
N TRP A 27 0.10 -5.65 -8.08
CA TRP A 27 0.99 -4.61 -8.56
C TRP A 27 1.33 -4.88 -10.03
N PHE A 28 1.10 -3.90 -10.90
CA PHE A 28 1.24 -4.02 -12.34
C PHE A 28 2.19 -2.97 -12.89
N SER A 29 3.22 -3.39 -13.64
CA SER A 29 4.17 -2.45 -14.21
C SER A 29 3.75 -1.94 -15.59
N LEU A 30 3.70 -0.62 -15.75
CA LEU A 30 3.44 0.04 -17.03
C LEU A 30 4.72 0.31 -17.84
N THR A 31 5.88 0.12 -17.22
CA THR A 31 7.21 0.36 -17.79
C THR A 31 8.13 -0.82 -17.48
N ASP A 32 9.15 -1.06 -18.30
CA ASP A 32 10.22 -1.97 -17.88
C ASP A 32 10.82 -1.46 -16.57
N THR A 33 10.92 -2.34 -15.57
CA THR A 33 11.42 -2.02 -14.24
C THR A 33 12.64 -2.90 -13.97
N PRO A 34 13.79 -2.63 -14.62
CA PRO A 34 15.05 -3.22 -14.22
C PRO A 34 15.44 -2.73 -12.82
N GLU A 35 16.48 -3.31 -12.22
CA GLU A 35 16.85 -3.05 -10.83
C GLU A 35 17.14 -1.56 -10.56
N GLU A 36 17.84 -0.88 -11.47
CA GLU A 36 18.15 0.55 -11.36
C GLU A 36 16.91 1.46 -11.47
N ALA A 37 15.80 0.95 -12.01
CA ALA A 37 14.53 1.67 -12.08
C ALA A 37 13.73 1.59 -10.77
N GLY A 38 14.29 0.94 -9.75
CA GLY A 38 13.71 0.82 -8.42
C GLY A 38 12.50 -0.12 -8.41
N PRO A 39 12.65 -1.44 -8.61
CA PRO A 39 11.53 -2.37 -8.52
C PRO A 39 10.96 -2.48 -7.11
N LEU A 40 9.84 -3.19 -6.98
CA LEU A 40 9.41 -3.68 -5.67
C LEU A 40 10.51 -4.54 -5.04
N PHE A 41 10.68 -4.39 -3.74
CA PHE A 41 11.65 -5.12 -2.92
C PHE A 41 10.87 -5.81 -1.81
N VAL A 42 10.88 -7.14 -1.78
CA VAL A 42 10.01 -7.92 -0.88
C VAL A 42 10.85 -8.82 0.01
N VAL A 43 10.35 -9.14 1.20
CA VAL A 43 10.96 -10.19 2.04
C VAL A 43 10.11 -11.45 1.92
N PRO A 44 10.60 -12.50 1.25
CA PRO A 44 9.83 -13.73 1.06
C PRO A 44 9.43 -14.37 2.40
N GLY A 45 8.22 -14.92 2.46
CA GLY A 45 7.73 -15.67 3.63
C GLY A 45 7.11 -14.83 4.76
N THR A 46 7.36 -13.51 4.83
CA THR A 46 6.83 -12.69 5.95
C THR A 46 5.31 -12.60 6.00
N HIS A 47 4.62 -12.86 4.88
CA HIS A 47 3.16 -12.91 4.83
C HIS A 47 2.54 -13.97 5.76
N LYS A 48 3.33 -14.97 6.19
CA LYS A 48 2.91 -16.00 7.15
C LYS A 48 2.97 -15.52 8.60
N GLY A 49 3.66 -14.41 8.86
CA GLY A 49 3.74 -13.79 10.17
C GLY A 49 2.57 -12.84 10.44
N ASP A 50 2.72 -12.09 11.52
CA ASP A 50 1.74 -11.10 11.95
C ASP A 50 1.89 -9.75 11.24
N LEU A 51 0.94 -8.88 11.50
CA LEU A 51 1.05 -7.47 11.16
C LEU A 51 2.10 -6.83 12.10
N LEU A 52 3.20 -6.35 11.53
CA LEU A 52 4.28 -5.71 12.25
C LEU A 52 3.98 -4.24 12.52
N THR A 53 4.47 -3.74 13.66
CA THR A 53 4.33 -2.34 14.07
C THR A 53 4.89 -1.40 13.00
N HIS A 54 4.09 -0.41 12.59
CA HIS A 54 4.58 0.69 11.76
C HIS A 54 4.79 1.95 12.59
N CYS A 55 6.03 2.41 12.61
CA CYS A 55 6.50 3.51 13.43
C CYS A 55 6.64 4.78 12.60
N ASN A 56 6.15 5.90 13.14
CA ASN A 56 6.42 7.23 12.59
C ASN A 56 7.78 7.73 13.07
N ASN A 57 8.51 8.49 12.24
CA ASN A 57 9.80 9.09 12.60
C ASN A 57 10.83 8.11 13.20
N TYR A 58 10.82 6.85 12.76
CA TYR A 58 11.78 5.85 13.23
C TYR A 58 13.15 6.05 12.59
N ASP A 59 14.17 6.26 13.43
CA ASP A 59 15.54 6.58 12.98
C ASP A 59 16.40 5.33 12.76
N GLY A 60 16.02 4.18 13.32
CA GLY A 60 16.82 2.94 13.24
C GLY A 60 16.92 2.35 11.84
N ASN A 61 16.07 2.77 10.90
CA ASN A 61 16.19 2.41 9.49
C ASN A 61 17.14 3.33 8.70
N GLY A 62 17.64 4.40 9.31
CA GLY A 62 18.45 5.43 8.68
C GLY A 62 17.67 6.70 8.35
N SER A 63 18.37 7.85 8.36
CA SER A 63 17.78 9.18 8.23
C SER A 63 17.08 9.44 6.88
N VAL A 64 17.36 8.65 5.86
CA VAL A 64 16.76 8.75 4.52
C VAL A 64 15.27 8.37 4.54
N PHE A 65 14.83 7.59 5.52
CA PHE A 65 13.44 7.17 5.66
C PHE A 65 12.63 8.01 6.66
N LYS A 66 13.20 9.15 7.11
CA LYS A 66 12.51 10.10 7.99
C LYS A 66 11.24 10.66 7.33
N GLY A 67 10.18 10.82 8.12
CA GLY A 67 8.91 11.42 7.69
C GLY A 67 7.89 10.44 7.09
N GLY A 68 8.23 9.15 6.98
CA GLY A 68 7.29 8.09 6.61
C GLY A 68 7.04 7.11 7.76
N ARG A 69 5.79 6.63 7.88
CA ARG A 69 5.44 5.54 8.78
C ARG A 69 5.89 4.20 8.17
N GLN A 70 6.72 3.45 8.88
CA GLN A 70 7.47 2.31 8.35
C GLN A 70 7.66 1.20 9.38
N ILE A 71 7.95 -0.02 8.94
CA ILE A 71 8.33 -1.13 9.82
C ILE A 71 9.81 -1.02 10.20
N PRO A 72 10.18 -0.98 11.50
CA PRO A 72 11.56 -1.12 11.93
C PRO A 72 12.23 -2.39 11.40
N MET A 73 13.42 -2.27 10.80
CA MET A 73 14.17 -3.39 10.21
C MET A 73 14.60 -4.45 11.24
N LYS A 74 14.53 -4.14 12.54
CA LYS A 74 14.75 -5.12 13.62
C LYS A 74 13.59 -6.11 13.83
N LEU A 75 12.41 -5.85 13.25
CA LEU A 75 11.22 -6.70 13.42
C LEU A 75 11.10 -7.80 12.37
N PHE A 76 12.00 -7.86 11.40
CA PHE A 76 11.99 -8.85 10.33
C PHE A 76 13.38 -9.03 9.73
N ASP A 77 13.62 -10.14 9.05
CA ASP A 77 14.90 -10.44 8.41
C ASP A 77 15.07 -9.65 7.10
N HIS A 78 15.22 -8.32 7.20
CA HIS A 78 15.29 -7.40 6.05
C HIS A 78 16.43 -7.71 5.07
N GLU A 79 17.52 -8.32 5.56
CA GLU A 79 18.65 -8.80 4.74
C GLU A 79 18.23 -9.88 3.72
N ASN A 80 17.12 -10.58 3.97
CA ASN A 80 16.55 -11.55 3.02
C ASN A 80 15.67 -10.91 1.94
N GLY A 81 15.67 -9.58 1.83
CA GLY A 81 14.94 -8.85 0.80
C GLY A 81 15.40 -9.24 -0.61
N VAL A 82 14.44 -9.38 -1.52
CA VAL A 82 14.67 -9.74 -2.92
C VAL A 82 14.03 -8.69 -3.84
N PRO A 83 14.79 -8.07 -4.76
CA PRO A 83 14.21 -7.16 -5.73
C PRO A 83 13.43 -7.95 -6.78
N LEU A 84 12.37 -7.35 -7.31
CA LEU A 84 11.54 -7.98 -8.34
C LEU A 84 11.61 -7.18 -9.65
N PRO A 85 12.76 -7.18 -10.37
CA PRO A 85 12.84 -6.61 -11.69
C PRO A 85 11.84 -7.29 -12.63
N MET A 86 11.18 -6.51 -13.48
CA MET A 86 10.20 -7.06 -14.40
C MET A 86 10.04 -6.27 -15.70
N LYS A 87 9.43 -6.91 -16.67
CA LYS A 87 9.08 -6.28 -17.94
C LYS A 87 7.74 -5.54 -17.83
N ARG A 88 7.56 -4.56 -18.70
CA ARG A 88 6.26 -3.89 -18.89
C ARG A 88 5.17 -4.94 -19.09
N GLY A 89 4.06 -4.79 -18.39
CA GLY A 89 2.92 -5.70 -18.45
C GLY A 89 2.98 -6.87 -17.49
N SER A 90 4.11 -7.10 -16.79
CA SER A 90 4.17 -8.06 -15.69
C SER A 90 3.32 -7.61 -14.50
N ALA A 91 2.82 -8.60 -13.75
CA ALA A 91 2.05 -8.39 -12.53
C ALA A 91 2.60 -9.23 -11.38
N ILE A 92 2.61 -8.66 -10.17
CA ILE A 92 2.88 -9.34 -8.91
C ILE A 92 1.59 -9.42 -8.11
N PHE A 93 1.33 -10.60 -7.55
CA PHE A 93 0.26 -10.82 -6.61
C PHE A 93 0.86 -10.96 -5.21
N MET A 94 0.38 -10.16 -4.27
CA MET A 94 0.98 -10.04 -2.95
C MET A 94 -0.09 -10.11 -1.86
N HIS A 95 0.18 -10.92 -0.84
CA HIS A 95 -0.65 -11.00 0.35
C HIS A 95 -0.50 -9.73 1.19
N LYS A 96 -1.58 -9.28 1.85
CA LYS A 96 -1.62 -8.02 2.63
C LYS A 96 -0.54 -7.89 3.72
N ARG A 97 -0.02 -9.02 4.21
CA ARG A 97 1.04 -9.11 5.23
C ARG A 97 2.45 -9.29 4.67
N THR A 98 2.64 -9.29 3.36
CA THR A 98 3.98 -9.35 2.79
C THR A 98 4.72 -8.06 3.10
N VAL A 99 5.90 -8.14 3.71
CA VAL A 99 6.73 -6.99 4.02
C VAL A 99 7.45 -6.60 2.74
N HIS A 100 7.26 -5.36 2.32
CA HIS A 100 7.78 -4.88 1.06
C HIS A 100 8.09 -3.38 1.11
N SER A 101 8.94 -2.97 0.17
CA SER A 101 9.40 -1.61 -0.07
C SER A 101 9.64 -1.44 -1.57
N SER A 102 10.27 -0.34 -1.99
CA SER A 102 10.82 -0.23 -3.34
C SER A 102 12.25 0.24 -3.28
N LEU A 103 13.11 -0.31 -4.13
CA LEU A 103 14.44 0.26 -4.33
C LEU A 103 14.34 1.69 -4.89
N PRO A 104 15.33 2.56 -4.63
CA PRO A 104 15.36 3.89 -5.21
C PRO A 104 15.47 3.80 -6.75
N ASN A 105 14.69 4.61 -7.46
CA ASN A 105 14.88 4.78 -8.89
C ASN A 105 16.07 5.72 -9.14
N ILE A 106 17.20 5.15 -9.52
CA ILE A 106 18.44 5.85 -9.86
C ILE A 106 18.65 5.94 -11.38
N SER A 107 17.69 5.47 -12.17
CA SER A 107 17.71 5.57 -13.62
C SER A 107 17.33 6.97 -14.11
N ASN A 108 17.52 7.23 -15.40
CA ASN A 108 17.08 8.45 -16.08
C ASN A 108 15.64 8.39 -16.62
N ARG A 109 14.83 7.42 -16.16
CA ARG A 109 13.45 7.19 -16.64
C ARG A 109 12.45 7.19 -15.50
N MET A 110 11.22 7.62 -15.80
CA MET A 110 10.11 7.50 -14.87
C MET A 110 9.62 6.04 -14.80
N ARG A 111 9.38 5.53 -13.59
CA ARG A 111 8.74 4.22 -13.37
C ARG A 111 7.24 4.42 -13.15
N TRP A 112 6.42 3.83 -14.01
CA TRP A 112 4.96 3.85 -13.86
C TRP A 112 4.44 2.47 -13.48
N SER A 113 3.55 2.43 -12.50
CA SER A 113 2.90 1.19 -12.05
C SER A 113 1.49 1.48 -11.55
N PHE A 114 0.66 0.44 -11.54
CA PHE A 114 -0.60 0.42 -10.81
C PHE A 114 -0.49 -0.48 -9.58
N ASP A 115 -1.10 -0.05 -8.49
CA ASP A 115 -1.31 -0.84 -7.27
C ASP A 115 -2.81 -0.98 -7.08
N LEU A 116 -3.32 -2.20 -7.28
CA LEU A 116 -4.74 -2.51 -7.22
C LEU A 116 -4.99 -3.49 -6.06
N ARG A 117 -5.90 -3.14 -5.17
CA ARG A 117 -6.26 -4.01 -4.04
C ARG A 117 -7.65 -4.60 -4.24
N TYR A 118 -7.75 -5.91 -4.07
CA TYR A 118 -8.99 -6.66 -4.17
C TYR A 118 -9.28 -7.39 -2.86
N ASN A 119 -10.56 -7.46 -2.51
CA ASN A 119 -11.08 -8.30 -1.44
C ASN A 119 -12.46 -8.85 -1.82
N PRO A 120 -12.91 -9.96 -1.20
CA PRO A 120 -14.27 -10.45 -1.31
C PRO A 120 -15.32 -9.36 -1.07
N THR A 121 -16.37 -9.36 -1.90
CA THR A 121 -17.49 -8.42 -1.74
C THR A 121 -18.12 -8.60 -0.36
N GLY A 122 -18.35 -7.48 0.34
CA GLY A 122 -18.92 -7.46 1.70
C GLY A 122 -17.89 -7.36 2.82
N GLN A 123 -16.61 -7.65 2.56
CA GLN A 123 -15.54 -7.37 3.52
C GLN A 123 -15.09 -5.90 3.44
N SER A 124 -14.65 -5.33 4.57
CA SER A 124 -14.18 -3.93 4.63
C SER A 124 -12.88 -3.76 3.85
N THR A 125 -12.74 -2.65 3.13
CA THR A 125 -11.48 -2.29 2.48
C THR A 125 -10.46 -1.68 3.46
N GLY A 126 -10.90 -1.33 4.68
CA GLY A 126 -10.15 -0.53 5.64
C GLY A 126 -9.83 0.88 5.12
N ARG A 127 -10.56 1.31 4.08
CA ARG A 127 -10.42 2.59 3.37
C ARG A 127 -11.79 3.14 2.99
N SER A 128 -12.74 3.08 3.93
CA SER A 128 -14.14 3.49 3.73
C SER A 128 -14.31 4.93 3.26
N ALA A 129 -13.32 5.80 3.51
CA ALA A 129 -13.32 7.17 3.04
C ALA A 129 -13.09 7.32 1.51
N PHE A 130 -12.54 6.29 0.86
CA PHE A 130 -12.26 6.27 -0.58
C PHE A 130 -13.30 5.42 -1.33
N PRO A 131 -13.60 5.75 -2.59
CA PRO A 131 -14.54 4.98 -3.38
C PRO A 131 -14.00 3.58 -3.68
N GLY A 132 -14.81 2.58 -3.38
CA GLY A 132 -14.66 1.20 -3.86
C GLY A 132 -15.84 0.82 -4.76
N PHE A 133 -15.68 -0.25 -5.54
CA PHE A 133 -16.75 -0.80 -6.36
C PHE A 133 -16.54 -2.29 -6.59
N ILE A 134 -17.62 -2.99 -6.95
CA ILE A 134 -17.54 -4.41 -7.30
C ILE A 134 -16.96 -4.52 -8.71
N ALA A 135 -15.72 -4.98 -8.81
CA ALA A 135 -15.03 -5.18 -10.08
C ALA A 135 -15.47 -6.48 -10.79
N ARG A 136 -15.87 -7.50 -10.02
CA ARG A 136 -16.35 -8.79 -10.52
C ARG A 136 -17.23 -9.48 -9.48
N SER A 137 -18.32 -10.10 -9.92
CA SER A 137 -19.16 -10.99 -9.13
C SER A 137 -19.77 -12.07 -10.03
N ARG A 138 -19.50 -13.35 -9.72
CA ARG A 138 -20.15 -14.48 -10.43
C ARG A 138 -21.60 -14.69 -9.96
N ASN A 139 -21.86 -14.47 -8.66
CA ASN A 139 -23.17 -14.69 -8.05
C ASN A 139 -24.15 -13.54 -8.35
N ASN A 140 -23.64 -12.33 -8.59
CA ASN A 140 -24.45 -11.17 -8.99
C ASN A 140 -23.74 -10.31 -10.04
N PRO A 141 -23.67 -10.74 -11.32
CA PRO A 141 -22.96 -9.98 -12.36
C PRO A 141 -23.49 -8.56 -12.59
N LYS A 142 -24.76 -8.31 -12.26
CA LYS A 142 -25.40 -6.98 -12.40
C LYS A 142 -24.87 -5.96 -11.39
N SER A 143 -24.24 -6.39 -10.30
CA SER A 143 -23.65 -5.47 -9.32
C SER A 143 -22.26 -4.98 -9.72
N GLU A 144 -21.69 -5.49 -10.82
CA GLU A 144 -20.40 -5.05 -11.32
C GLU A 144 -20.47 -3.64 -11.91
N LEU A 145 -19.58 -2.76 -11.47
CA LEU A 145 -19.49 -1.42 -12.04
C LEU A 145 -18.47 -1.41 -13.18
N ARG A 146 -18.94 -1.34 -14.43
CA ARG A 146 -18.11 -1.37 -15.65
C ARG A 146 -17.94 -0.02 -16.35
N ASP A 147 -18.66 1.02 -15.92
CA ASP A 147 -18.65 2.34 -16.56
C ASP A 147 -17.44 3.20 -16.10
N PRO A 148 -16.46 3.46 -17.00
CA PRO A 148 -15.29 4.27 -16.65
C PRO A 148 -15.61 5.75 -16.41
N VAL A 149 -16.69 6.28 -16.98
CA VAL A 149 -17.13 7.67 -16.74
C VAL A 149 -17.60 7.79 -15.29
N LEU A 150 -18.37 6.80 -14.82
CA LEU A 150 -18.81 6.76 -13.42
C LEU A 150 -17.63 6.53 -12.46
N TRP A 151 -16.67 5.67 -12.79
CA TRP A 151 -15.43 5.51 -11.99
C TRP A 151 -14.71 6.85 -11.79
N LYS A 152 -14.50 7.59 -12.89
CA LYS A 152 -13.85 8.92 -12.84
C LYS A 152 -14.66 9.89 -11.97
N LYS A 153 -15.98 9.92 -12.13
CA LYS A 153 -16.85 10.79 -11.34
C LYS A 153 -16.73 10.50 -9.83
N MET A 154 -16.77 9.23 -9.43
CA MET A 154 -16.63 8.82 -8.02
C MET A 154 -15.32 9.33 -7.40
N TRP A 155 -14.21 9.23 -8.12
CA TRP A 155 -12.91 9.72 -7.64
C TRP A 155 -12.81 11.25 -7.61
N LEU A 156 -13.41 11.95 -8.58
CA LEU A 156 -13.47 13.42 -8.57
C LEU A 156 -14.32 13.94 -7.39
N ASP A 157 -15.44 13.29 -7.12
CA ASP A 157 -16.32 13.62 -5.99
C ASP A 157 -15.60 13.34 -4.66
N CYS A 158 -14.93 12.20 -4.53
CA CYS A 158 -14.09 11.87 -3.38
C CYS A 158 -13.00 12.93 -3.16
N ARG A 159 -12.26 13.31 -4.22
CA ARG A 159 -11.23 14.35 -4.14
C ARG A 159 -11.79 15.67 -3.62
N LYS A 160 -12.97 16.08 -4.10
CA LYS A 160 -13.64 17.30 -3.61
C LYS A 160 -13.98 17.18 -2.12
N LYS A 161 -14.59 16.06 -1.70
CA LYS A 161 -14.89 15.79 -0.28
C LYS A 161 -13.63 15.84 0.58
N MET A 162 -12.57 15.13 0.21
CA MET A 162 -11.32 15.06 0.97
C MET A 162 -10.64 16.43 1.12
N SER A 163 -10.68 17.26 0.06
CA SER A 163 -10.12 18.61 0.13
C SER A 163 -10.78 19.47 1.21
N GLN A 164 -12.08 19.31 1.45
CA GLN A 164 -12.82 20.04 2.47
C GLN A 164 -12.52 19.53 3.89
N ILE A 165 -12.35 18.21 4.06
CA ILE A 165 -12.01 17.61 5.36
C ILE A 165 -10.63 18.08 5.81
N ASN A 166 -9.64 18.03 4.92
CA ASN A 166 -8.29 18.50 5.20
C ASN A 166 -8.25 20.00 5.55
N GLN A 167 -9.06 20.83 4.87
CA GLN A 167 -9.13 22.27 5.15
C GLN A 167 -9.78 22.60 6.50
N LYS A 168 -10.65 21.72 7.01
CA LYS A 168 -11.36 21.93 8.28
C LYS A 168 -10.59 21.39 9.49
N GLY A 169 -9.46 20.71 9.28
CA GLY A 169 -8.71 20.06 10.37
C GLY A 169 -9.55 19.02 11.11
N SER A 170 -10.45 18.32 10.39
CA SER A 170 -11.35 17.35 11.00
C SER A 170 -10.68 15.99 11.16
N ASP A 171 -10.74 15.45 12.38
CA ASP A 171 -10.24 14.10 12.72
C ASP A 171 -11.31 13.01 12.54
N GLU A 172 -12.45 13.31 11.90
CA GLU A 172 -13.57 12.37 11.74
C GLU A 172 -13.20 11.14 10.89
N ILE A 173 -12.13 11.21 10.09
CA ILE A 173 -11.68 10.10 9.25
C ILE A 173 -10.32 9.59 9.75
N LYS A 174 -10.35 8.42 10.39
CA LYS A 174 -9.14 7.67 10.75
C LYS A 174 -8.51 7.08 9.49
N PHE A 175 -7.34 7.60 9.10
CA PHE A 175 -6.58 7.10 7.94
C PHE A 175 -5.48 6.09 8.32
N SER A 176 -5.09 6.09 9.59
CA SER A 176 -4.04 5.22 10.11
C SER A 176 -4.58 4.42 11.29
N ARG A 177 -4.20 3.14 11.36
CA ARG A 177 -4.48 2.27 12.50
C ARG A 177 -3.51 2.43 13.68
N TRP A 178 -2.32 2.99 13.42
CA TRP A 178 -1.24 3.04 14.41
C TRP A 178 -1.27 4.31 15.26
N GLU A 179 -1.09 4.12 16.56
CA GLU A 179 -0.78 5.18 17.52
C GLU A 179 0.73 5.34 17.66
N ASP A 180 1.19 6.53 18.07
CA ASP A 180 2.60 6.77 18.38
C ASP A 180 2.97 6.23 19.77
N GLY A 181 4.26 5.98 20.03
CA GLY A 181 4.76 5.54 21.35
C GLY A 181 4.79 4.03 21.58
N HIS A 182 4.65 3.22 20.54
CA HIS A 182 4.85 1.77 20.66
C HIS A 182 6.32 1.43 20.97
N PRO A 183 6.64 0.48 21.87
CA PRO A 183 8.01 0.13 22.24
C PRO A 183 8.91 -0.26 21.05
N ASP A 184 8.35 -0.93 20.05
CA ASP A 184 9.08 -1.26 18.81
C ASP A 184 9.62 -0.02 18.06
N CYS A 185 9.05 1.16 18.31
CA CYS A 185 9.42 2.42 17.67
C CYS A 185 10.57 3.14 18.37
N GLU A 186 11.04 2.64 19.51
CA GLU A 186 12.28 3.09 20.13
C GLU A 186 13.46 2.52 19.33
N ALA A 187 14.54 3.30 19.14
CA ALA A 187 15.69 2.89 18.33
C ALA A 187 16.39 1.67 18.94
#